data_AF-K5VT35-F1
#
_entry.id   AF-K5VT35-F1
#
_cell.length_a   1.000
_cell.length_b   1.000
_cell.length_c   1.000
_cell.angle_alpha   90.00
_cell.angle_beta   90.00
_cell.angle_gamma   90.00
#
_symmetry.space_group_name_H-M   'P 1'
#
loop_
_entity.id
_entity.type
_entity.pdbx_description
1 polymer ?
#
loop_
_entity_poly.entity_id
_entity_poly.type
_entity_poly.pdbx_seq_one_letter_code
_entity_poly.pdbx_strand_id
1 'polypeptide(L)'
;LARWARLRLPNGQTARSAWTETSKDMNEVRMSRMVKLDLDSKTEFAEIQYYFLMRTPSSEIPQGFAMASVYGPPDQELLKQSHNTVWSCQYRGTDGLRVIDTRTIQSVVAIVP
;
A
#
# COMPACT_ATOMS: atom_id res chain seq x y z
N LEU A 1 -14.58 -5.64 -13.54
CA LEU A 1 -14.20 -4.62 -12.54
C LEU A 1 -13.27 -3.62 -13.20
N ALA A 2 -13.61 -2.33 -13.23
CA ALA A 2 -12.66 -1.31 -13.67
C ALA A 2 -11.49 -1.24 -12.68
N ARG A 3 -10.26 -1.03 -13.18
CA ARG A 3 -9.05 -0.87 -12.37
C ARG A 3 -8.51 0.53 -12.58
N TRP A 4 -8.05 1.14 -11.50
CA TRP A 4 -7.41 2.46 -11.52
C TRP A 4 -5.96 2.33 -11.06
N ALA A 5 -5.11 3.16 -11.65
CA ALA A 5 -3.67 3.12 -11.45
C ALA A 5 -3.16 4.10 -10.39
N ARG A 6 -3.99 5.10 -10.02
CA ARG A 6 -3.57 6.26 -9.24
C ARG A 6 -4.64 6.63 -8.23
N LEU A 7 -4.19 7.01 -7.04
CA LEU A 7 -5.00 7.59 -5.98
C LEU A 7 -4.34 8.89 -5.49
N ARG A 8 -5.12 9.96 -5.37
CA ARG A 8 -4.67 11.21 -4.75
C ARG A 8 -4.97 11.14 -3.24
N LEU A 9 -3.93 11.27 -2.43
CA LEU A 9 -4.06 11.25 -0.97
C LEU A 9 -4.36 12.66 -0.42
N PRO A 10 -4.99 12.78 0.76
CA PRO A 10 -5.29 14.07 1.40
C PRO A 10 -4.04 14.94 1.63
N ASN A 11 -2.89 14.30 1.87
CA ASN A 11 -1.60 14.97 2.04
C ASN A 11 -0.97 15.47 0.71
N GLY A 12 -1.70 15.38 -0.41
CA GLY A 12 -1.24 15.83 -1.73
C GLY A 12 -0.37 14.83 -2.50
N GLN A 13 0.04 13.71 -1.89
CA GLN A 13 0.79 12.68 -2.59
C GLN A 13 -0.08 11.94 -3.61
N THR A 14 0.56 11.36 -4.64
CA THR A 14 -0.11 10.47 -5.60
C THR A 14 0.43 9.07 -5.42
N ALA A 15 -0.37 8.21 -4.79
CA ALA A 15 -0.08 6.79 -4.68
C ALA A 15 -0.39 6.13 -6.03
N ARG A 16 0.55 5.33 -6.53
CA ARG A 16 0.45 4.60 -7.79
C ARG A 16 0.26 3.12 -7.50
N SER A 17 0.06 2.33 -8.55
CA SER A 17 -0.14 0.89 -8.43
C SER A 17 0.88 0.10 -9.26
N ALA A 18 1.23 -1.09 -8.77
CA ALA A 18 2.09 -2.04 -9.45
C ALA A 18 1.58 -2.32 -10.87
N TRP A 19 0.26 -2.46 -11.06
CA TRP A 19 -0.35 -2.75 -12.36
C TRP A 19 0.13 -1.85 -13.52
N THR A 20 0.46 -0.58 -13.26
CA THR A 20 1.01 0.31 -14.32
C THR A 20 2.50 0.59 -14.17
N GLU A 21 3.07 0.49 -12.97
CA GLU A 21 4.49 0.73 -12.77
C GLU A 21 5.35 -0.44 -13.24
N THR A 22 4.91 -1.69 -13.07
CA THR A 22 5.70 -2.87 -13.46
C THR A 22 5.78 -3.07 -14.97
N SER A 23 4.95 -2.38 -15.74
CA SER A 23 4.99 -2.39 -17.22
C SER A 23 6.00 -1.41 -17.81
N LYS A 24 6.70 -0.64 -16.97
CA LYS A 24 7.68 0.36 -17.39
C LYS A 24 9.09 -0.10 -17.02
N ASP A 25 10.07 0.40 -17.76
CA ASP A 25 11.48 0.15 -17.45
C ASP A 25 11.87 0.76 -16.10
N MET A 26 12.68 0.05 -15.32
CA MET A 26 13.07 0.49 -13.98
C MET A 26 13.72 1.89 -13.94
N ASN A 27 14.41 2.28 -15.01
CA ASN A 27 15.04 3.60 -15.15
C ASN A 27 14.03 4.74 -15.38
N GLU A 28 12.80 4.41 -15.78
CA GLU A 28 11.72 5.37 -16.07
C GLU A 28 10.65 5.40 -14.98
N VAL A 29 10.67 4.41 -14.08
CA VAL A 29 9.69 4.28 -13.01
C VAL A 29 10.09 5.14 -11.81
N ARG A 30 9.34 6.22 -11.59
CA ARG A 30 9.26 6.83 -10.26
C ARG A 30 8.30 6.01 -9.39
N MET A 31 8.84 5.04 -8.65
CA MET A 31 8.05 4.12 -7.81
C MET A 31 7.30 4.91 -6.73
N SER A 32 5.97 4.85 -6.76
CA SER A 32 5.11 5.40 -5.71
C SER A 32 3.97 4.47 -5.34
N ARG A 33 4.18 3.15 -5.51
CA ARG A 33 3.25 2.07 -5.17
C ARG A 33 3.37 1.51 -3.76
N MET A 34 4.39 1.92 -3.00
CA MET A 34 4.55 1.52 -1.60
C MET A 34 3.88 2.54 -0.69
N VAL A 35 3.07 2.06 0.26
CA VAL A 35 2.27 2.91 1.14
C VAL A 35 2.40 2.52 2.60
N LYS A 36 2.28 3.52 3.48
CA LYS A 36 2.01 3.35 4.90
C LYS A 36 0.50 3.32 5.12
N LEU A 37 0.04 2.33 5.85
CA LEU A 37 -1.35 2.11 6.20
C LEU A 37 -1.55 2.30 7.71
N ASP A 38 -2.74 2.76 8.08
CA ASP A 38 -3.28 2.64 9.43
C ASP A 38 -4.43 1.62 9.42
N LEU A 39 -4.15 0.43 9.92
CA LEU A 39 -5.11 -0.67 10.03
C LEU A 39 -5.38 -0.93 11.51
N ASP A 40 -6.56 -0.56 12.00
CA ASP A 40 -6.97 -0.75 13.40
C ASP A 40 -5.96 -0.18 14.42
N SER A 41 -5.50 1.06 14.20
CA SER A 41 -4.47 1.74 15.00
C SER A 41 -3.07 1.11 14.94
N LYS A 42 -2.84 0.21 13.97
CA LYS A 42 -1.54 -0.39 13.72
C LYS A 42 -0.97 0.14 12.41
N THR A 43 0.28 0.63 12.50
CA THR A 43 1.05 0.98 11.31
C THR A 43 1.47 -0.27 10.57
N GLU A 44 1.08 -0.36 9.30
CA GLU A 44 1.44 -1.45 8.39
C GLU A 44 1.98 -0.88 7.07
N PHE A 45 2.68 -1.71 6.29
CA PHE A 45 3.23 -1.32 5.00
C PHE A 45 2.72 -2.25 3.91
N ALA A 46 2.48 -1.71 2.72
CA ALA A 46 1.97 -2.50 1.62
C ALA A 46 2.42 -1.99 0.24
N GLU A 47 2.48 -2.91 -0.71
CA GLU A 47 2.55 -2.59 -2.14
C GLU A 47 1.14 -2.60 -2.74
N ILE A 48 0.72 -1.47 -3.31
CA ILE A 48 -0.55 -1.38 -4.02
C ILE A 48 -0.46 -2.09 -5.37
N GLN A 49 -1.37 -3.04 -5.61
CA GLN A 49 -1.47 -3.75 -6.89
C GLN A 49 -2.34 -2.97 -7.89
N TYR A 50 -3.54 -2.57 -7.48
CA TYR A 50 -4.47 -1.73 -8.24
C TYR A 50 -5.57 -1.16 -7.33
N TYR A 51 -6.21 -0.07 -7.75
CA TYR A 51 -7.37 0.51 -7.08
C TYR A 51 -8.67 0.10 -7.78
N PHE A 52 -9.77 0.08 -7.04
CA PHE A 52 -11.11 -0.17 -7.56
C PHE A 52 -12.22 0.47 -6.74
N LEU A 53 -13.39 0.66 -7.36
CA LEU A 53 -14.61 1.08 -6.69
C LEU A 53 -15.50 -0.14 -6.43
N MET A 54 -16.09 -0.20 -5.25
CA MET A 54 -17.02 -1.27 -4.88
C MET A 54 -18.13 -0.70 -3.99
N ARG A 55 -19.36 -1.20 -4.18
CA ARG A 55 -20.47 -0.94 -3.26
C ARG A 55 -20.39 -1.93 -2.10
N THR A 56 -20.41 -1.42 -0.88
CA THR A 56 -20.50 -2.23 0.33
C THR A 56 -21.96 -2.30 0.79
N PRO A 57 -22.39 -3.36 1.49
CA PRO A 57 -23.75 -3.43 2.04
C PRO A 57 -24.10 -2.24 2.95
N SER A 58 -23.08 -1.62 3.55
CA SER A 58 -23.20 -0.47 4.45
C SER A 58 -23.27 0.90 3.74
N SER A 59 -23.12 0.97 2.41
CA SER A 59 -23.14 2.23 1.69
C SER A 59 -23.64 2.08 0.25
N GLU A 60 -24.66 2.86 -0.11
CA GLU A 60 -25.19 2.89 -1.48
C GLU A 60 -24.21 3.55 -2.49
N ILE A 61 -23.32 4.40 -1.98
CA ILE A 61 -22.31 5.10 -2.79
C ILE A 61 -21.09 4.18 -2.95
N PRO A 62 -20.59 3.96 -4.18
CA PRO A 62 -19.35 3.21 -4.39
C PRO A 62 -18.18 3.82 -3.60
N GLN A 63 -17.50 3.00 -2.81
CA GLN A 63 -16.34 3.38 -2.02
C GLN A 63 -15.05 2.93 -2.71
N GLY A 64 -13.95 3.64 -2.42
CA GLY A 64 -12.63 3.36 -2.96
C GLY A 64 -11.88 2.30 -2.16
N PHE A 65 -11.46 1.25 -2.84
CA PHE A 65 -10.65 0.17 -2.30
C PHE A 65 -9.35 -0.01 -3.09
N ALA A 66 -8.38 -0.67 -2.48
CA ALA A 66 -7.17 -1.12 -3.14
C ALA A 66 -6.95 -2.60 -2.89
N MET A 67 -6.47 -3.31 -3.92
CA MET A 67 -5.81 -4.59 -3.71
C MET A 67 -4.36 -4.28 -3.33
N ALA A 68 -3.95 -4.70 -2.14
CA ALA A 68 -2.63 -4.40 -1.58
C ALA A 68 -1.94 -5.69 -1.11
N SER A 69 -0.67 -5.85 -1.43
CA SER A 69 0.19 -6.88 -0.83
C SER A 69 0.80 -6.31 0.44
N VAL A 70 0.26 -6.70 1.60
CA VAL A 70 0.70 -6.23 2.91
C VAL A 70 1.96 -7.00 3.33
N TYR A 71 2.96 -6.27 3.78
CA TYR A 71 4.22 -6.83 4.28
C TYR A 71 3.97 -7.64 5.57
N GLY A 72 4.89 -8.54 5.88
CA GLY A 72 4.92 -9.24 7.17
C GLY A 72 5.22 -8.30 8.34
N PRO A 73 5.07 -8.78 9.58
CA PRO A 73 5.49 -8.02 10.76
C PRO A 73 6.98 -7.68 10.70
N PRO A 74 7.41 -6.55 11.28
CA PRO A 74 8.83 -6.22 11.34
C PRO A 74 9.58 -7.20 12.23
N ASP A 75 10.84 -7.46 11.88
CA ASP A 75 11.80 -8.12 12.75
C ASP A 75 11.90 -7.34 14.08
N GLN A 76 11.47 -7.97 15.16
CA GLN A 76 11.34 -7.32 16.46
C GLN A 76 12.69 -6.95 17.08
N GLU A 77 13.73 -7.73 16.80
CA GLU A 77 15.05 -7.48 17.37
C GLU A 77 15.69 -6.28 16.66
N LEU A 78 15.65 -6.24 15.32
CA LEU A 78 16.13 -5.08 14.55
C LEU A 78 15.34 -3.81 14.86
N LEU A 79 14.02 -3.93 15.00
CA LEU A 79 13.17 -2.78 15.36
C LEU A 79 13.56 -2.24 16.74
N LYS A 80 13.79 -3.12 17.71
CA LYS A 80 14.21 -2.74 19.07
C LYS A 80 15.61 -2.12 19.08
N GLN A 81 16.59 -2.76 18.44
CA GLN A 81 17.97 -2.28 18.38
C GLN A 81 18.09 -0.94 17.66
N SER A 82 17.23 -0.68 16.68
CA SER A 82 17.17 0.59 15.95
C SER A 82 16.28 1.65 16.59
N HIS A 83 15.78 1.44 17.82
CA HIS A 83 14.86 2.34 18.50
C HIS A 83 13.60 2.69 17.67
N ASN A 84 13.00 1.68 17.03
CA ASN A 84 11.84 1.76 16.15
C ASN A 84 12.05 2.54 14.84
N THR A 85 13.31 2.68 14.41
CA THR A 85 13.67 3.41 13.18
C THR A 85 13.67 2.51 11.95
N VAL A 86 14.13 1.26 12.08
CA VAL A 86 14.26 0.31 10.96
C VAL A 86 13.14 -0.72 11.00
N TRP A 87 12.28 -0.67 10.00
CA TRP A 87 11.21 -1.65 9.78
C TRP A 87 11.66 -2.68 8.74
N SER A 88 12.37 -3.71 9.19
CA SER A 88 12.75 -4.84 8.33
C SER A 88 11.59 -5.81 8.25
N CYS A 89 10.88 -5.82 7.11
CA CYS A 89 9.67 -6.61 6.92
C CYS A 89 9.81 -7.54 5.70
N GLN A 90 9.24 -8.74 5.79
CA GLN A 90 9.21 -9.66 4.66
C GLN A 90 8.13 -9.24 3.64
N TYR A 91 8.51 -9.14 2.36
CA TYR A 91 7.52 -9.03 1.28
C TYR A 91 6.83 -10.38 1.05
N ARG A 92 5.50 -10.40 1.09
CA ARG A 92 4.70 -11.63 1.05
C ARG A 92 4.03 -11.90 -0.30
N GLY A 93 4.18 -11.01 -1.28
CA GLY A 93 3.62 -11.17 -2.62
C GLY A 93 2.12 -11.50 -2.58
N THR A 94 1.74 -12.64 -3.15
CA THR A 94 0.35 -13.11 -3.20
C THR A 94 -0.23 -13.45 -1.83
N ASP A 95 0.59 -13.96 -0.90
CA ASP A 95 0.15 -14.35 0.45
C ASP A 95 -0.17 -13.14 1.33
N GLY A 96 0.32 -11.96 0.93
CA GLY A 96 0.02 -10.68 1.55
C GLY A 96 -1.20 -9.98 0.96
N LEU A 97 -1.85 -10.52 -0.08
CA LEU A 97 -2.94 -9.83 -0.77
C LEU A 97 -4.16 -9.64 0.13
N ARG A 98 -4.55 -8.38 0.30
CA ARG A 98 -5.74 -7.98 1.05
C ARG A 98 -6.43 -6.83 0.33
N VAL A 99 -7.76 -6.82 0.41
CA VAL A 99 -8.55 -5.65 0.06
C VAL A 99 -8.50 -4.69 1.23
N ILE A 100 -8.05 -3.47 0.99
CA ILE A 100 -8.01 -2.40 1.99
C ILE A 100 -8.88 -1.23 1.53
N ASP A 101 -9.45 -0.53 2.50
CA ASP A 101 -10.09 0.75 2.25
C ASP A 101 -9.02 1.80 1.94
N THR A 102 -9.20 2.55 0.85
CA THR A 102 -8.23 3.60 0.46
C THR A 102 -8.04 4.68 1.51
N ARG A 103 -9.01 4.89 2.41
CA ARG A 103 -8.93 5.85 3.53
C ARG A 103 -7.90 5.45 4.59
N THR A 104 -7.49 4.19 4.64
CA THR A 104 -6.44 3.71 5.55
C THR A 104 -5.04 4.13 5.08
N ILE A 105 -4.89 4.57 3.83
CA ILE A 105 -3.61 4.97 3.25
C ILE A 105 -3.21 6.33 3.78
N GLN A 106 -2.18 6.37 4.63
CA GLN A 106 -1.67 7.58 5.26
C GLN A 106 -0.72 8.34 4.35
N SER A 107 0.20 7.62 3.70
CA SER A 107 1.21 8.22 2.83
C SER A 107 1.83 7.20 1.87
N VAL A 108 2.43 7.71 0.80
CA VAL A 108 3.42 7.00 -0.01
C VAL A 108 4.75 6.99 0.74
N VAL A 109 5.41 5.84 0.75
CA VAL A 109 6.74 5.64 1.35
C VAL A 109 7.70 5.05 0.32
N ALA A 110 9.00 5.20 0.57
CA ALA A 110 10.02 4.41 -0.12
C ALA A 110 10.36 3.18 0.74
N ILE A 111 10.42 2.01 0.12
CA ILE A 111 10.94 0.79 0.74
C ILE A 111 12.24 0.44 0.01
N VAL A 112 13.28 0.18 0.78
CA VAL A 112 14.58 -0.26 0.27
C VAL A 112 14.63 -1.79 0.42
N PRO A 113 14.77 -2.55 -0.68
CA PRO A 113 14.86 -4.01 -0.65
C PRO A 113 16.23 -4.53 -0.19
#